data_AF-A0A920DZ61-F1
#
_entry.id   AF-A0A920DZ61-F1
#
_cell.length_a   1.000
_cell.length_b   1.000
_cell.length_c   1.000
_cell.angle_alpha   90.00
_cell.angle_beta   90.00
_cell.angle_gamma   90.00
#
_symmetry.space_group_name_H-M   'P 1'
#
loop_
_entity.id
_entity.type
_entity.pdbx_description
1 polymer ?
#
loop_
_entity_poly.entity_id
_entity_poly.type
_entity_poly.pdbx_seq_one_letter_code
_entity_poly.pdbx_strand_id
1 'polypeptide(L)' 'MIVCGKSKDNTLEKSHKLAKQFKEKNISVFEQTSKGKAGAVYEVLNNCSGELIAILDADISVDPETLNDF' A
#
# COMPACT_ATOMS: atom_id res chain seq x y z
N MET A 1 0.51 0.54 -4.18
CA MET A 1 0.07 -0.74 -3.58
C MET A 1 -0.37 -0.47 -2.16
N ILE A 2 -1.44 -1.10 -1.69
CA ILE A 2 -1.93 -1.04 -0.31
C ILE A 2 -1.77 -2.43 0.30
N VAL A 3 -1.08 -2.53 1.44
CA VAL A 3 -0.90 -3.78 2.18
C VAL A 3 -1.69 -3.70 3.48
N CYS A 4 -2.82 -4.39 3.54
CA CYS A 4 -3.71 -4.40 4.69
C CYS A 4 -3.29 -5.50 5.66
N GLY A 5 -2.92 -5.12 6.89
CA GLY A 5 -2.85 -6.05 8.02
C GLY A 5 -4.19 -6.73 8.30
N LYS A 6 -4.23 -7.63 9.30
CA LYS A 6 -5.48 -8.19 9.85
C LYS A 6 -6.29 -7.12 10.60
N SER A 7 -6.79 -6.14 9.87
CA SER A 7 -7.65 -5.11 10.41
C SER A 7 -8.99 -5.71 10.82
N LYS A 8 -9.57 -5.18 11.89
CA LYS A 8 -10.92 -5.52 12.36
C LYS A 8 -11.97 -4.52 11.90
N ASP A 9 -11.56 -3.49 11.16
CA ASP A 9 -12.43 -2.45 10.61
C ASP A 9 -12.57 -2.59 9.09
N ASN A 10 -13.16 -1.58 8.46
CA ASN A 10 -13.46 -1.59 7.03
C ASN A 10 -12.26 -1.21 6.14
N THR A 11 -11.03 -1.22 6.65
CA THR A 11 -9.83 -0.79 5.89
C THR A 11 -9.63 -1.59 4.61
N LEU A 12 -9.77 -2.93 4.68
CA LEU A 12 -9.64 -3.80 3.52
C LEU A 12 -10.72 -3.52 2.47
N GLU A 13 -11.98 -3.42 2.90
CA GLU A 13 -13.11 -3.15 2.02
C GLU A 13 -12.95 -1.78 1.32
N LYS A 14 -12.59 -0.74 2.08
CA LYS A 14 -12.32 0.59 1.54
C LYS A 14 -11.16 0.58 0.54
N SER A 15 -10.09 -0.15 0.82
CA SER A 15 -8.94 -0.27 -0.08
C SER A 15 -9.36 -0.86 -1.43
N HIS A 16 -10.17 -1.91 -1.43
CA HIS A 16 -10.72 -2.48 -2.68
C HIS A 16 -11.68 -1.51 -3.40
N LYS A 17 -12.51 -0.76 -2.67
CA LYS A 17 -13.38 0.27 -3.28
C LYS A 17 -12.56 1.35 -3.98
N LEU A 18 -11.52 1.87 -3.31
CA LEU A 18 -10.63 2.88 -3.88
C LEU A 18 -9.90 2.35 -5.12
N ALA A 19 -9.38 1.12 -5.08
CA ALA A 19 -8.73 0.51 -6.24
C ALA A 19 -9.67 0.37 -7.46
N LYS A 20 -10.96 0.10 -7.22
CA LYS A 20 -11.98 0.07 -8.27
C LYS A 20 -12.38 1.46 -8.78
N GLN A 21 -12.39 2.45 -7.89
CA GLN A 21 -12.77 3.83 -8.21
C GLN A 21 -11.69 4.55 -9.03
N PHE A 22 -10.41 4.38 -8.67
CA PHE A 22 -9.28 5.06 -9.28
C PHE A 22 -8.44 4.09 -10.13
N LYS A 23 -9.03 3.56 -11.21
CA LYS A 23 -8.39 2.54 -12.06
C LYS A 23 -7.12 3.03 -12.74
N GLU A 24 -7.06 4.32 -13.03
CA GLU A 24 -5.92 5.00 -13.63
C GLU A 24 -4.68 5.06 -12.72
N LYS A 25 -4.86 4.86 -11.40
CA LYS A 25 -3.77 4.91 -10.42
C LYS A 25 -3.09 3.55 -10.18
N ASN A 26 -3.51 2.50 -10.89
CA ASN A 26 -2.95 1.14 -10.80
C ASN A 26 -2.77 0.64 -9.34
N ILE A 27 -3.82 0.79 -8.53
CA ILE A 27 -3.79 0.41 -7.11
C ILE A 27 -4.03 -1.10 -6.98
N SER A 28 -3.03 -1.83 -6.50
CA SER A 28 -3.16 -3.21 -6.02
C SER A 28 -3.36 -3.24 -4.50
N VAL A 29 -4.18 -4.19 -4.03
CA VAL A 29 -4.48 -4.40 -2.61
C VAL A 29 -4.08 -5.82 -2.21
N PHE A 30 -3.33 -5.95 -1.12
CA PHE A 30 -2.85 -7.22 -0.57
C PHE A 30 -3.26 -7.35 0.88
N GLU A 31 -3.70 -8.54 1.28
CA GLU A 31 -3.86 -8.88 2.70
C GLU A 31 -2.56 -9.50 3.23
N GLN A 32 -1.99 -8.88 4.25
CA GLN A 32 -0.80 -9.36 4.94
C GLN A 32 -1.11 -10.66 5.69
N THR A 33 -0.23 -11.64 5.53
CA THR A 33 -0.31 -12.92 6.26
C THR A 33 0.59 -12.94 7.49
N SER A 34 1.74 -12.25 7.44
CA SER A 34 2.67 -12.07 8.56
C SER A 34 2.17 -11.05 9.60
N LYS A 35 3.06 -10.67 10.52
CA LYS A 35 2.81 -9.69 11.57
C LYS A 35 3.79 -8.53 11.48
N GLY A 36 3.29 -7.33 11.78
CA GLY A 36 4.09 -6.11 11.88
C GLY A 36 4.46 -5.49 10.53
N LYS A 37 4.99 -4.26 10.58
CA LYS A 37 5.27 -3.44 9.39
C LYS A 37 6.34 -4.07 8.48
N ALA A 38 7.41 -4.61 9.07
CA ALA A 38 8.49 -5.25 8.31
C ALA A 38 7.98 -6.44 7.49
N GLY A 39 7.16 -7.31 8.09
CA GLY A 39 6.59 -8.47 7.40
C GLY A 39 5.68 -8.07 6.23
N ALA A 40 4.88 -7.02 6.39
CA ALA A 40 4.03 -6.48 5.33
C ALA A 40 4.87 -6.01 4.13
N VAL A 41 5.97 -5.30 4.38
CA VAL A 41 6.88 -4.81 3.34
C VAL A 41 7.56 -5.97 2.60
N TYR A 42 8.10 -6.95 3.34
CA TYR A 42 8.82 -8.07 2.72
C TYR A 42 7.91 -8.97 1.88
N GLU A 43 6.67 -9.22 2.31
CA GLU A 43 5.72 -10.05 1.56
C GLU A 43 5.46 -9.55 0.16
N VAL A 44 5.41 -8.22 -0.01
CA VAL A 44 5.02 -7.61 -1.27
C VAL A 44 6.18 -7.15 -2.14
N LEU A 45 7.41 -7.25 -1.62
CA LEU A 45 8.60 -6.79 -2.34
C LEU A 45 8.73 -7.46 -3.72
N ASN A 46 8.42 -8.75 -3.81
CA ASN A 46 8.43 -9.53 -5.06
C ASN A 46 7.28 -9.18 -6.02
N ASN A 47 6.27 -8.44 -5.55
CA ASN A 47 5.15 -7.96 -6.37
C ASN A 47 5.37 -6.54 -6.89
N CYS A 48 6.43 -5.85 -6.44
CA CYS A 48 6.82 -4.55 -6.96
C CYS A 48 7.57 -4.72 -8.30
N SER A 49 7.18 -3.93 -9.30
CA SER A 49 7.80 -3.93 -10.63
C SER A 49 8.64 -2.69 -10.93
N GLY A 50 8.69 -1.72 -10.00
CA GLY A 50 9.48 -0.50 -10.14
C GLY A 50 10.93 -0.69 -9.72
N GLU A 51 11.82 0.16 -10.23
CA GLU A 51 13.25 0.19 -9.86
C GLU A 51 13.46 0.84 -8.48
N LEU A 52 12.52 1.68 -8.04
CA LEU A 52 12.49 2.34 -6.74
C LEU A 52 11.19 2.00 -6.00
N ILE A 53 11.30 1.76 -4.70
CA ILE A 53 10.16 1.48 -3.81
C ILE A 53 10.14 2.54 -2.71
N ALA A 54 9.06 3.32 -2.66
CA ALA A 54 8.76 4.22 -1.55
C ALA A 54 7.74 3.56 -0.61
N ILE A 55 8.00 3.60 0.69
CA ILE A 55 7.12 3.05 1.73
C ILE A 55 6.54 4.21 2.52
N LEU A 56 5.23 4.40 2.43
CA LEU A 56 4.50 5.46 3.12
C LEU A 56 3.69 4.88 4.28
N ASP A 57 3.60 5.61 5.38
CA ASP A 57 2.69 5.26 6.47
C ASP A 57 1.24 5.62 6.08
N ALA A 58 0.26 4.86 6.56
CA ALA A 58 -1.15 5.10 6.25
C ALA A 58 -1.71 6.33 6.98
N ASP A 59 -1.04 6.76 8.07
CA ASP A 59 -1.44 7.90 8.89
C ASP A 59 -0.93 9.25 8.35
N ILE A 60 -0.10 9.23 7.29
CA ILE A 60 0.47 10.45 6.70
C ILE A 60 -0.08 10.70 5.29
N SER A 61 -0.18 11.99 4.95
CA SER A 61 -0.41 12.45 3.58
C SER A 61 0.86 13.13 3.08
N VAL A 62 1.24 12.83 1.85
CA VAL A 62 2.37 13.47 1.16
C VAL A 62 1.90 13.99 -0.18
N ASP A 63 2.39 15.16 -0.56
CA ASP A 63 2.14 15.71 -1.89
C ASP A 63 3.02 14.94 -2.91
N PRO A 64 2.47 14.51 -4.07
CA PRO A 64 3.19 13.67 -5.02
C PRO A 64 4.54 14.23 -5.47
N GLU A 65 4.67 15.55 -5.57
CA GLU A 65 5.89 16.25 -5.93
C GLU A 65 7.03 16.05 -4.93
N THR A 66 6.71 15.88 -3.64
CA THR A 66 7.70 15.72 -2.56
C THR A 66 8.33 14.33 -2.50
N LEU A 67 7.79 13.34 -3.23
CA LEU A 67 8.34 11.98 -3.26
C LEU A 67 9.77 11.92 -3.81
N ASN A 68 10.17 12.90 -4.63
CA ASN A 68 11.52 12.96 -5.19
C ASN A 68 12.58 13.50 -4.20
N ASP A 69 12.16 14.04 -3.05
CA ASP A 69 13.07 14.61 -2.05
C ASP A 69 13.64 13.55 -1.08
N PHE A 70 13.19 12.29 -1.20
CA PHE A 70 13.53 11.17 -0.30
C PHE A 70 14.43 10.12 -0.95
#